data_AF-A0A0J9EUL0-F1
#
_entry.id   AF-A0A0J9EUL0-F1
#
_cell.length_a   1.000
_cell.length_b   1.000
_cell.length_c   1.000
_cell.angle_alpha   90.00
_cell.angle_beta   90.00
_cell.angle_gamma   90.00
#
_symmetry.space_group_name_H-M   'P 1'
#
loop_
_entity.id
_entity.type
_entity.pdbx_description
1 polymer ?
#
loop_
_entity_poly.entity_id
_entity_poly.type
_entity_poly.pdbx_seq_one_letter_code
_entity_poly.pdbx_strand_id
1 'polypeptide(L)'
;LFTPDKPVIFNFHGYPWLIHKLAYRRTNQERIHVRGYKEKGNINTPLELAIRNQIDRFSLVIDVIDRVPKLGSAAAHVKERMKNAIIENLNYAVEHGKDKEDVDNWKWPY
;
A
#
# COMPACT_ATOMS: atom_id res chain seq x y z
N LEU A 1 -12.02 5.58 17.25
CA LEU A 1 -11.66 5.41 15.83
C LEU A 1 -10.71 4.23 15.62
N PHE A 2 -9.45 4.29 16.07
CA PHE A 2 -8.41 3.30 15.71
C PHE A 2 -8.36 1.97 16.50
N THR A 3 -9.44 1.58 17.18
CA THR A 3 -9.54 0.35 18.02
C THR A 3 -8.46 0.23 19.12
N PRO A 4 -8.73 -0.49 20.22
CA PRO A 4 -7.72 -0.66 21.29
C PRO A 4 -6.63 -1.67 20.95
N ASP A 5 -6.88 -2.62 20.03
CA ASP A 5 -6.10 -3.85 19.87
C ASP A 5 -5.79 -4.29 18.43
N LYS A 6 -6.49 -3.81 17.39
CA LYS A 6 -6.26 -4.26 16.00
C LYS A 6 -5.11 -3.52 15.30
N PRO A 7 -4.38 -4.17 14.38
CA PRO A 7 -3.40 -3.48 13.52
C PRO A 7 -4.06 -2.34 12.72
N VAL A 8 -3.33 -1.25 12.50
CA VAL A 8 -3.79 -0.11 11.69
C VAL A 8 -2.83 0.09 10.52
N ILE A 9 -3.34 -0.05 9.30
CA ILE A 9 -2.63 0.41 8.10
C ILE A 9 -3.07 1.84 7.82
N PHE A 10 -2.12 2.78 7.89
CA PHE A 10 -2.38 4.18 7.67
C PHE A 10 -1.66 4.64 6.40
N ASN A 11 -2.40 4.88 5.32
CA ASN A 11 -1.84 5.43 4.09
C ASN A 11 -1.91 6.97 4.15
N PHE A 12 -0.77 7.64 4.09
CA PHE A 12 -0.65 9.08 4.28
C PHE A 12 -0.03 9.75 3.06
N HIS A 13 -0.50 10.96 2.73
CA HIS A 13 -0.01 11.71 1.56
C HIS A 13 1.46 12.13 1.69
N GLY A 14 1.88 12.56 2.89
CA GLY A 14 3.23 13.03 3.14
C GLY A 14 4.14 11.97 3.75
N TYR A 15 5.17 12.43 4.47
CA TYR A 15 6.14 11.54 5.11
C TYR A 15 5.51 10.74 6.26
N PRO A 16 5.68 9.40 6.30
CA PRO A 16 5.17 8.54 7.37
C PRO A 16 5.58 8.98 8.77
N TRP A 17 6.78 9.54 8.90
CA TRP A 17 7.34 9.95 10.18
C TRP A 17 6.55 11.06 10.88
N LEU A 18 5.85 11.91 10.12
CA LEU A 18 4.96 12.93 10.71
C LEU A 18 3.82 12.29 11.51
N ILE A 19 3.22 11.22 10.98
CA ILE A 19 2.14 10.52 11.68
C ILE A 19 2.67 9.85 12.94
N HIS A 20 3.84 9.22 12.90
CA HIS A 20 4.47 8.65 14.10
C HIS A 20 4.74 9.71 15.17
N LYS A 21 5.20 10.91 14.78
CA LYS A 21 5.33 12.04 15.72
C LYS A 21 4.00 12.45 16.33
N LEU A 22 2.94 12.58 15.53
CA LEU A 22 1.63 13.00 16.02
C LEU A 22 0.98 11.93 16.92
N ALA A 23 1.28 10.66 16.66
CA ALA A 23 0.74 9.52 17.39
C ALA A 23 1.58 9.08 18.60
N TYR A 24 2.76 9.67 18.86
CA TYR A 24 3.75 9.10 19.80
C TYR A 24 3.26 8.86 21.24
N ARG A 25 2.31 9.67 21.74
CA ARG A 25 1.69 9.49 23.07
C ARG A 25 0.33 8.80 23.03
N ARG A 26 -0.12 8.32 21.87
CA ARG A 26 -1.35 7.54 21.78
C ARG A 26 -1.09 6.13 22.31
N THR A 27 -2.06 5.61 23.05
CA THR A 27 -2.02 4.25 23.58
C THR A 27 -1.89 3.23 22.45
N ASN A 28 -1.00 2.26 22.62
CA ASN A 28 -0.75 1.16 21.68
C ASN A 28 -0.43 1.63 20.24
N GLN A 29 0.38 2.68 20.10
CA GLN A 29 0.71 3.29 18.80
C GLN A 29 1.64 2.42 17.93
N GLU A 30 2.32 1.42 18.50
CA GLU A 30 3.16 0.45 17.79
C GLU A 30 2.38 -0.39 16.76
N ARG A 31 1.05 -0.46 16.90
CA ARG A 31 0.14 -1.11 15.94
C ARG A 31 -0.13 -0.26 14.69
N ILE A 32 0.28 1.01 14.69
CA ILE A 32 0.04 1.94 13.58
C ILE A 32 1.21 1.81 12.60
N HIS A 33 0.93 1.24 11.44
CA HIS A 33 1.89 1.06 10.36
C HIS A 33 1.59 2.06 9.27
N VAL A 34 2.47 3.05 9.13
CA VAL A 34 2.25 4.18 8.24
C VAL A 34 2.98 3.95 6.92
N ARG A 35 2.22 4.09 5.82
CA ARG A 35 2.74 4.25 4.46
C ARG A 35 2.59 5.70 4.03
N GLY A 36 3.44 6.14 3.12
CA GLY A 36 3.44 7.51 2.62
C GLY A 36 4.62 7.76 1.71
N TYR A 37 4.85 9.03 1.39
CA TYR A 37 5.90 9.42 0.46
C TYR A 37 7.30 9.05 0.96
N LYS A 38 8.12 8.48 0.08
CA LYS A 38 9.47 7.95 0.36
C LYS A 38 10.56 8.58 -0.53
N GLU A 39 10.32 9.77 -1.08
CA GLU A 39 11.25 10.41 -2.02
C GLU A 39 11.52 9.54 -3.25
N LYS A 40 10.50 8.83 -3.72
CA LYS A 40 10.58 8.05 -4.96
C LYS A 40 9.65 8.68 -5.98
N GLY A 41 10.22 9.22 -7.05
CA GLY A 41 9.45 9.77 -8.16
C GLY A 41 10.36 10.25 -9.28
N ASN A 42 9.86 10.12 -10.50
CA ASN A 42 10.40 10.67 -11.74
C ASN A 42 9.21 10.94 -12.68
N ILE A 43 9.45 11.08 -13.98
CA ILE A 43 8.42 10.91 -15.01
C ILE A 43 7.94 9.46 -14.94
N ASN A 44 6.81 9.24 -14.28
CA ASN A 44 6.19 7.95 -14.03
C ASN A 44 4.69 8.03 -14.33
N THR A 45 4.07 6.89 -14.62
CA THR A 45 2.60 6.80 -14.59
C THR A 45 2.08 6.96 -13.16
N PRO A 46 0.81 7.35 -12.95
CA PRO A 46 0.24 7.50 -11.61
C PRO A 46 0.39 6.25 -10.71
N LEU A 47 0.11 5.06 -11.23
CA LEU A 47 0.26 3.82 -10.46
C LEU A 47 1.72 3.47 -10.22
N GLU A 48 2.61 3.65 -11.21
CA GLU A 48 4.04 3.40 -11.02
C GLU A 48 4.60 4.26 -9.88
N LEU A 49 4.24 5.54 -9.84
CA LEU A 49 4.63 6.45 -8.75
C LEU A 49 4.15 5.95 -7.38
N ALA A 50 2.90 5.47 -7.31
CA ALA A 50 2.33 4.90 -6.10
C ALA A 50 3.06 3.61 -5.66
N ILE A 51 3.35 2.71 -6.60
CA ILE A 51 4.09 1.46 -6.37
C ILE A 51 5.50 1.76 -5.84
N ARG A 52 6.21 2.72 -6.46
CA ARG A 52 7.56 3.11 -6.04
C ARG A 52 7.61 3.63 -4.60
N ASN A 53 6.53 4.25 -4.13
CA ASN A 53 6.38 4.68 -2.73
C ASN A 53 5.74 3.62 -1.82
N GLN A 54 5.28 2.49 -2.37
CA GLN A 54 4.57 1.42 -1.68
C GLN A 54 3.29 1.92 -0.99
N ILE A 55 2.59 2.84 -1.66
CA ILE A 55 1.30 3.40 -1.24
C ILE A 55 0.14 2.92 -2.14
N ASP A 56 0.45 2.06 -3.11
CA ASP A 56 -0.51 1.49 -4.05
C ASP A 56 -1.38 0.39 -3.39
N ARG A 57 -2.50 0.08 -4.04
CA ARG A 57 -3.50 -0.87 -3.53
C ARG A 57 -2.94 -2.29 -3.31
N PHE A 58 -1.96 -2.74 -4.08
CA PHE A 58 -1.39 -4.08 -3.96
C PHE A 58 -0.44 -4.17 -2.77
N SER A 59 0.45 -3.19 -2.62
CA SER A 59 1.33 -3.08 -1.45
C SER A 59 0.54 -3.01 -0.14
N LEU A 60 -0.58 -2.28 -0.13
CA LEU A 60 -1.45 -2.19 1.05
C LEU A 60 -2.11 -3.53 1.39
N VAL A 61 -2.54 -4.33 0.41
CA VAL A 61 -3.05 -5.69 0.65
C VAL A 61 -1.97 -6.58 1.26
N ILE A 62 -0.74 -6.51 0.74
CA ILE A 62 0.40 -7.26 1.30
C ILE A 62 0.65 -6.87 2.76
N ASP A 63 0.60 -5.58 3.08
CA ASP A 63 0.76 -5.11 4.47
C ASP A 63 -0.30 -5.65 5.42
N VAL A 64 -1.55 -5.74 4.97
CA VAL A 64 -2.65 -6.33 5.75
C VAL A 64 -2.39 -7.81 6.00
N ILE A 65 -2.01 -8.57 4.96
CA ILE A 65 -1.70 -10.00 5.08
C ILE A 65 -0.60 -10.24 6.11
N ASP A 66 0.45 -9.41 6.09
CA ASP A 66 1.62 -9.59 6.95
C ASP A 66 1.38 -9.20 8.41
N ARG A 67 0.31 -8.45 8.70
CA ARG A 67 0.05 -7.89 10.04
C ARG A 67 -1.17 -8.47 10.73
N VAL A 68 -2.11 -9.04 9.98
CA VAL A 68 -3.25 -9.73 10.58
C VAL A 68 -2.82 -11.15 10.95
N PRO A 69 -2.77 -11.52 12.24
CA PRO A 69 -2.16 -12.78 12.69
C PRO A 69 -2.78 -14.05 12.07
N LYS A 70 -4.06 -13.97 11.69
CA LYS A 70 -4.79 -15.10 11.09
C LYS A 70 -4.54 -15.30 9.59
N LEU A 71 -3.92 -14.33 8.89
CA LEU A 71 -3.80 -14.37 7.44
C LEU A 71 -2.52 -15.06 6.97
N GLY A 72 -1.35 -14.69 7.49
CA GLY A 72 -0.05 -15.37 7.28
C GLY A 72 0.04 -16.32 6.07
N SER A 73 0.24 -17.61 6.34
CA SER A 73 0.31 -18.66 5.31
C SER A 73 -1.03 -18.91 4.60
N ALA A 74 -2.16 -18.71 5.29
CA ALA A 74 -3.50 -18.90 4.71
C ALA A 74 -3.77 -17.95 3.52
N ALA A 75 -3.11 -16.79 3.48
CA ALA A 75 -3.22 -15.81 2.40
C ALA A 75 -2.00 -15.78 1.46
N ALA A 76 -1.12 -16.79 1.52
CA ALA A 76 0.12 -16.83 0.73
C ALA A 76 -0.13 -16.67 -0.79
N HIS A 77 -1.14 -17.37 -1.33
CA HIS A 77 -1.51 -17.23 -2.75
C HIS A 77 -1.98 -15.82 -3.11
N VAL A 78 -2.72 -15.16 -2.21
CA VAL A 78 -3.17 -13.77 -2.43
C VAL A 78 -1.97 -12.84 -2.44
N LYS A 79 -1.06 -12.98 -1.47
CA LYS A 79 0.19 -12.21 -1.40
C LYS A 79 1.01 -12.34 -2.67
N GLU A 80 1.14 -13.56 -3.20
CA GLU A 80 1.88 -13.81 -4.43
C GLU A 80 1.22 -13.17 -5.65
N ARG A 81 -0.12 -13.25 -5.76
CA ARG A 81 -0.86 -12.52 -6.81
C ARG A 81 -0.64 -11.01 -6.74
N MET A 82 -0.59 -10.42 -5.55
CA MET A 82 -0.32 -8.98 -5.40
C MET A 82 1.08 -8.60 -5.86
N LYS A 83 2.09 -9.43 -5.56
CA LYS A 83 3.46 -9.21 -6.07
C LYS A 83 3.53 -9.31 -7.59
N ASN A 84 2.87 -10.32 -8.17
CA ASN A 84 2.80 -10.48 -9.61
C ASN A 84 2.10 -9.29 -10.27
N ALA A 85 1.00 -8.79 -9.68
CA ALA A 85 0.32 -7.60 -10.16
C ALA A 85 1.22 -6.35 -10.13
N ILE A 86 2.04 -6.18 -9.09
CA ILE A 86 3.04 -5.09 -9.03
C ILE A 86 4.02 -5.20 -10.19
N ILE A 87 4.62 -6.38 -10.40
CA ILE A 87 5.60 -6.62 -11.48
C ILE A 87 4.96 -6.34 -12.85
N GLU A 88 3.76 -6.88 -13.07
CA GLU A 88 3.05 -6.76 -14.34
C GLU A 88 2.68 -5.32 -14.67
N ASN A 89 2.19 -4.55 -13.68
CA ASN A 89 1.86 -3.14 -13.89
C ASN A 89 3.10 -2.27 -14.14
N LEU A 90 4.21 -2.54 -13.44
CA LEU A 90 5.47 -1.85 -13.68
C LEU A 90 5.99 -2.13 -15.10
N ASN A 91 5.96 -3.39 -15.54
CA ASN A 91 6.36 -3.74 -16.91
C ASN A 91 5.47 -3.08 -17.95
N TYR A 92 4.15 -3.09 -17.74
CA TYR A 92 3.19 -2.46 -18.64
C TYR A 92 3.43 -0.95 -18.78
N ALA A 93 3.65 -0.25 -17.65
CA ALA A 93 3.94 1.18 -17.64
C ALA A 93 5.22 1.52 -18.42
N VAL A 94 6.27 0.70 -18.30
CA VAL A 94 7.53 0.87 -19.04
C VAL A 94 7.33 0.64 -20.53
N GLU A 95 6.58 -0.39 -20.91
CA GLU A 95 6.38 -0.77 -22.32
C GLU A 95 5.42 0.18 -23.05
N HIS A 96 4.37 0.65 -22.38
CA HIS A 96 3.26 1.37 -23.01
C HIS A 96 3.18 2.85 -22.62
N GLY A 97 3.94 3.30 -21.62
CA GLY A 97 3.92 4.68 -21.13
C GLY A 97 2.60 5.10 -20.46
N LYS A 98 1.73 4.15 -20.13
CA LYS A 98 0.44 4.38 -19.46
C LYS A 98 0.14 3.24 -18.48
N ASP A 99 -0.76 3.50 -17.54
CA ASP A 99 -1.30 2.45 -16.68
C ASP A 99 -2.27 1.56 -17.44
N LYS A 100 -2.51 0.35 -16.93
CA LYS A 100 -3.46 -0.58 -17.54
C LYS A 100 -4.90 -0.06 -17.39
N GLU A 101 -5.72 -0.34 -18.39
CA GLU A 101 -7.11 0.13 -18.43
C GLU A 101 -7.96 -0.39 -17.27
N ASP A 102 -7.70 -1.59 -16.76
CA ASP A 102 -8.41 -2.15 -15.61
C ASP A 102 -8.09 -1.42 -14.30
N VAL A 103 -6.90 -0.83 -14.20
CA VAL A 103 -6.53 0.02 -13.05
C VAL A 103 -7.20 1.39 -13.17
N ASP A 104 -7.09 2.03 -14.33
CA ASP A 104 -7.60 3.39 -14.56
C ASP A 104 -9.13 3.44 -14.51
N ASN A 105 -9.80 2.42 -15.02
CA ASN A 105 -11.25 2.34 -15.05
C ASN A 105 -11.85 1.66 -13.82
N TRP A 106 -11.04 1.32 -12.82
CA TRP A 106 -11.55 0.73 -11.59
C TRP A 106 -12.49 1.71 -10.88
N LYS A 107 -13.68 1.22 -10.51
CA LYS A 107 -14.68 1.99 -9.77
C LYS A 107 -15.07 1.24 -8.51
N TRP A 108 -15.40 2.01 -7.48
CA TRP A 108 -16.08 1.46 -6.30
C TRP A 108 -17.48 0.98 -6.71
N PRO A 109 -17.85 -0.28 -6.44
CA PRO A 109 -19.06 -0.87 -7.02
C PRO A 109 -20.35 -0.63 -6.22
N TYR A 110 -20.32 0.27 -5.22
CA TYR A 110 -21.46 0.58 -4.35
C TYR A 110 -21.80 2.07 -4.39
#